data_AF-A0A919GAT8-F1
#
_entry.id   AF-A0A919GAT8-F1
#
_cell.length_a   1.000
_cell.length_b   1.000
_cell.length_c   1.000
_cell.angle_alpha   90.00
_cell.angle_beta   90.00
_cell.angle_gamma   90.00
#
_symmetry.space_group_name_H-M   'P 1'
#
loop_
_entity.id
_entity.type
_entity.pdbx_description
1 polymer ?
#
loop_
_entity_poly.entity_id
_entity_poly.type
_entity_poly.pdbx_seq_one_letter_code
_entity_poly.pdbx_strand_id
1 'polypeptide(L)'
;MAKGGLIPRLRALRPELSGASARVADRLLADPAGAAAMTIQELAAAAHTSAATVTRVCRRAGLDGYAELRISLATESGREAGGAWRADLGEDIDVADPLERVLAVIAARDAAAIHDTVTGLDTATLEAACDALAGARRVDLYGVGGSAIVATELQLRLHRIGCAAWAWAEVHSALTSASQLGPRDVAVGISHTGETAETCRPLAVAGARGATTIALTNASGSTLARTAGTVLTTSVRTVSLRPDFLAARHSQLIVLDALYLGVAQRSYGRTVAALEATAATIAEHRRAHPAKRAVPRVRADRGGDGDPAAGADPATGREPAHGAGPAGHDPTPTERDTPR
;
A
#
# COMPACT_ATOMS: atom_id res chain seq x y z
N MET A 1 -23.31 -11.78 27.87
CA MET A 1 -22.43 -10.69 28.35
C MET A 1 -22.57 -9.52 27.38
N ALA A 2 -22.80 -8.30 27.89
CA ALA A 2 -23.30 -7.17 27.10
C ALA A 2 -22.32 -6.74 25.99
N LYS A 3 -22.83 -6.69 24.75
CA LYS A 3 -22.16 -6.24 23.52
C LYS A 3 -22.01 -4.70 23.49
N GLY A 4 -21.22 -4.14 24.42
CA GLY A 4 -20.98 -2.69 24.46
C GLY A 4 -19.61 -2.36 25.04
N GLY A 5 -18.95 -1.37 24.45
CA GLY A 5 -17.66 -0.86 24.92
C GLY A 5 -17.70 -0.30 26.36
N LEU A 6 -16.53 -0.22 27.00
CA LEU A 6 -16.34 0.32 28.35
C LEU A 6 -16.79 1.79 28.46
N ILE A 7 -16.50 2.66 27.50
CA ILE A 7 -16.91 4.07 27.54
C ILE A 7 -18.45 4.23 27.54
N PRO A 8 -19.23 3.58 26.65
CA PRO A 8 -20.69 3.55 26.76
C PRO A 8 -21.20 3.01 28.10
N ARG A 9 -20.57 1.97 28.65
CA ARG A 9 -20.92 1.40 29.97
C ARG A 9 -20.65 2.39 31.10
N LEU A 10 -19.51 3.10 31.06
CA LEU A 10 -19.17 4.12 32.04
C LEU A 10 -20.12 5.32 31.94
N ARG A 11 -20.50 5.76 30.74
CA ARG A 11 -21.52 6.82 30.54
C ARG A 11 -22.88 6.42 31.09
N ALA A 12 -23.30 5.17 30.88
CA ALA A 12 -24.56 4.65 31.41
C ALA A 12 -24.52 4.50 32.94
N LEU A 13 -23.38 4.11 33.51
CA LEU A 13 -23.20 3.94 34.95
C LEU A 13 -23.06 5.28 35.70
N ARG A 14 -22.49 6.31 35.06
CA ARG A 14 -22.14 7.59 35.72
C ARG A 14 -23.30 8.24 36.49
N PRO A 15 -24.54 8.31 35.98
CA PRO A 15 -25.69 8.87 36.71
C PRO A 15 -26.01 8.14 38.02
N GLU A 16 -25.63 6.86 38.15
CA GLU A 16 -25.85 6.03 39.35
C GLU A 16 -24.71 6.12 40.37
N LEU A 17 -23.67 6.90 40.08
CA LEU A 17 -22.52 7.10 40.94
C LEU A 17 -22.61 8.46 41.65
N SER A 18 -22.34 8.46 42.95
CA SER A 18 -22.27 9.68 43.79
C SER A 18 -20.90 9.83 44.44
N GLY A 19 -20.60 11.07 44.87
CA GLY A 19 -19.40 11.40 45.65
C GLY A 19 -18.09 10.98 44.97
N ALA A 20 -17.29 10.18 45.67
CA ALA A 20 -15.97 9.77 45.20
C ALA A 20 -16.01 8.84 43.97
N SER A 21 -17.01 7.97 43.86
CA SER A 21 -17.18 7.08 42.71
C SER A 21 -17.53 7.85 41.43
N ALA A 22 -18.29 8.92 41.56
CA ALA A 22 -18.63 9.82 40.46
C ALA A 22 -17.38 10.49 39.88
N ARG A 23 -16.52 11.03 40.75
CA ARG A 23 -15.27 11.69 40.33
C ARG A 23 -14.32 10.75 39.59
N VAL A 24 -14.28 9.47 39.98
CA VAL A 24 -13.52 8.45 39.24
C VAL A 24 -14.08 8.29 37.84
N ALA A 25 -15.40 8.09 37.69
CA ALA A 25 -16.01 7.95 36.37
C ALA A 25 -15.85 9.21 35.51
N ASP A 26 -15.99 10.40 36.10
CA ASP A 26 -15.77 11.67 35.39
C ASP A 26 -14.32 11.79 34.90
N ARG A 27 -13.33 11.40 35.71
CA ARG A 27 -11.92 11.41 35.29
C ARG A 27 -11.64 10.41 34.17
N LEU A 28 -12.23 9.22 34.23
CA LEU A 28 -12.12 8.20 33.19
C LEU A 28 -12.76 8.63 31.86
N LEU A 29 -13.87 9.37 31.91
CA LEU A 29 -14.59 9.85 30.72
C LEU A 29 -13.98 11.12 30.12
N ALA A 30 -13.32 11.95 30.92
CA ALA A 30 -12.70 13.20 30.47
C ALA A 30 -11.39 12.96 29.69
N ASP A 31 -10.61 11.95 30.08
CA ASP A 31 -9.32 11.62 29.46
C ASP A 31 -9.05 10.11 29.57
N PRO A 32 -9.71 9.29 28.73
CA PRO A 32 -9.55 7.83 28.74
C PRO A 32 -8.10 7.37 28.51
N ALA A 33 -7.39 8.03 27.60
CA ALA A 33 -6.01 7.70 27.24
C ALA A 33 -5.04 7.99 28.39
N GLY A 34 -5.12 9.18 28.99
CA GLY A 34 -4.31 9.54 30.14
C GLY A 34 -4.64 8.68 31.37
N ALA A 35 -5.90 8.32 31.57
CA ALA A 35 -6.29 7.42 32.66
C ALA A 35 -5.74 5.99 32.50
N ALA A 36 -5.59 5.50 31.26
CA ALA A 36 -4.99 4.18 30.99
C ALA A 36 -3.48 4.11 31.31
N ALA A 37 -2.80 5.26 31.26
CA ALA A 37 -1.38 5.41 31.57
C ALA A 37 -1.08 5.55 33.07
N MET A 38 -2.08 5.85 33.89
CA MET A 38 -1.92 5.99 35.35
C MET A 38 -1.79 4.63 36.06
N THR A 39 -1.22 4.66 37.26
CA THR A 39 -1.35 3.64 38.30
C THR A 39 -2.64 3.85 39.10
N ILE A 40 -3.07 2.84 39.87
CA ILE A 40 -4.31 2.94 40.66
C ILE A 40 -4.22 4.06 41.71
N GLN A 41 -3.02 4.28 42.25
CA GLN A 41 -2.73 5.35 43.20
C GLN A 41 -2.81 6.73 42.54
N GLU A 42 -2.26 6.88 41.33
CA GLU A 42 -2.32 8.15 40.57
C GLU A 42 -3.75 8.48 40.15
N LEU A 43 -4.51 7.50 39.68
CA LEU A 43 -5.93 7.71 39.34
C LEU A 43 -6.76 8.05 40.58
N ALA A 44 -6.48 7.39 41.71
CA ALA A 44 -7.15 7.70 42.97
C ALA A 44 -6.82 9.12 43.45
N ALA A 45 -5.55 9.54 43.34
CA ALA A 45 -5.13 10.91 43.66
C ALA A 45 -5.80 11.94 42.75
N ALA A 46 -5.81 11.70 41.43
CA ALA A 46 -6.43 12.59 40.43
C ALA A 46 -7.95 12.70 40.61
N ALA A 47 -8.62 11.66 41.12
CA ALA A 47 -10.05 11.67 41.43
C ALA A 47 -10.36 12.06 42.89
N HIS A 48 -9.35 12.46 43.68
CA HIS A 48 -9.45 12.76 45.11
C HIS A 48 -10.18 11.65 45.89
N THR A 49 -9.66 10.43 45.81
CA THR A 49 -10.23 9.23 46.45
C THR A 49 -9.16 8.20 46.83
N SER A 50 -9.59 7.02 47.26
CA SER A 50 -8.75 5.87 47.59
C SER A 50 -8.74 4.82 46.46
N ALA A 51 -7.65 4.04 46.39
CA ALA A 51 -7.53 2.92 45.45
C ALA A 51 -8.70 1.91 45.58
N ALA A 52 -9.19 1.66 46.80
CA ALA A 52 -10.35 0.80 47.04
C ALA A 52 -11.64 1.32 46.37
N THR A 53 -11.80 2.64 46.26
CA THR A 53 -12.92 3.25 45.55
C THR A 53 -12.79 3.08 44.05
N VAL A 54 -11.58 3.20 43.50
CA VAL A 54 -11.30 2.90 42.08
C VAL A 54 -11.63 1.44 41.75
N THR A 55 -11.19 0.48 42.55
CA THR A 55 -11.52 -0.95 42.36
C THR A 55 -13.03 -1.21 42.41
N ARG A 56 -13.74 -0.54 43.31
CA ARG A 56 -15.21 -0.66 43.41
C ARG A 56 -15.93 -0.10 42.18
N VAL A 57 -15.43 0.99 41.60
CA VAL A 57 -15.94 1.51 40.31
C VAL A 57 -15.66 0.53 39.17
N CYS A 58 -14.48 -0.11 39.12
CA CYS A 58 -14.17 -1.16 38.13
C CYS A 58 -15.21 -2.30 38.19
N ARG A 59 -15.51 -2.79 39.40
CA ARG A 59 -16.50 -3.86 39.59
C ARG A 59 -17.91 -3.43 39.21
N ARG A 60 -18.33 -2.21 39.54
CA ARG A 60 -19.64 -1.67 39.10
C ARG A 60 -19.71 -1.48 37.59
N ALA A 61 -18.58 -1.17 36.95
CA ALA A 61 -18.47 -1.13 35.50
C ALA A 61 -18.44 -2.53 34.87
N GLY A 62 -18.44 -3.61 35.66
CA GLY A 62 -18.43 -5.01 35.25
C GLY A 62 -17.05 -5.51 34.79
N LEU A 63 -16.02 -5.12 35.53
CA LEU A 63 -14.63 -5.53 35.38
C LEU A 63 -14.12 -6.16 36.70
N ASP A 64 -13.21 -7.12 36.62
CA ASP A 64 -12.65 -7.85 37.76
C ASP A 64 -11.69 -6.98 38.59
N GLY A 65 -11.11 -5.94 37.98
CA GLY A 65 -10.25 -5.00 38.69
C GLY A 65 -9.62 -3.91 37.84
N TYR A 66 -8.63 -3.24 38.42
CA TYR A 66 -7.99 -2.06 37.82
C TYR A 66 -7.12 -2.39 36.60
N ALA A 67 -6.48 -3.57 36.59
CA ALA A 67 -5.70 -4.00 35.43
C ALA A 67 -6.59 -4.13 34.17
N GLU A 68 -7.76 -4.75 34.31
CA GLU A 68 -8.73 -4.89 33.22
C GLU A 68 -9.33 -3.55 32.78
N LEU A 69 -9.52 -2.61 33.72
CA LEU A 69 -9.90 -1.23 33.39
C LEU A 69 -8.86 -0.56 32.50
N ARG A 70 -7.56 -0.65 32.83
CA ARG A 70 -6.48 -0.05 32.03
C ARG A 70 -6.42 -0.65 30.63
N ILE A 71 -6.55 -1.97 30.52
CA ILE A 71 -6.57 -2.67 29.23
C ILE A 71 -7.77 -2.20 28.40
N SER A 72 -8.96 -2.18 28.98
CA SER A 72 -10.18 -1.78 28.29
C SER A 72 -10.15 -0.31 27.84
N LEU A 73 -9.63 0.60 28.67
CA LEU A 73 -9.46 2.01 28.31
C LEU A 73 -8.39 2.22 27.24
N ALA A 74 -7.27 1.51 27.30
CA ALA A 74 -6.24 1.57 26.26
C ALA A 74 -6.77 1.09 24.90
N THR A 75 -7.53 -0.01 24.91
CA THR A 75 -8.17 -0.58 23.71
C THR A 75 -9.20 0.37 23.09
N GLU A 76 -9.96 1.11 23.90
CA GLU A 76 -10.97 2.05 23.39
C GLU A 76 -10.44 3.43 23.05
N SER A 77 -9.45 3.92 23.80
CA SER A 77 -8.74 5.17 23.44
C SER A 77 -7.99 5.00 22.12
N GLY A 78 -7.45 3.78 21.87
CA GLY A 78 -6.87 3.41 20.58
C GLY A 78 -7.90 3.28 19.44
N ARG A 79 -9.19 3.09 19.76
CA ARG A 79 -10.30 3.09 18.78
C ARG A 79 -10.79 4.50 18.44
N GLU A 80 -10.79 5.43 19.40
CA GLU A 80 -11.24 6.82 19.18
C GLU A 80 -10.18 7.70 18.49
N ALA A 81 -8.89 7.44 18.70
CA ALA A 81 -7.80 8.21 18.07
C ALA A 81 -7.43 7.76 16.64
N GLY A 82 -7.94 6.61 16.16
CA GLY A 82 -7.49 6.04 14.89
C GLY A 82 -8.20 4.77 14.47
N GLY A 83 -9.49 4.87 14.16
CA GLY A 83 -10.17 3.97 13.23
C GLY A 83 -10.57 2.59 13.76
N ALA A 84 -11.71 2.11 13.27
CA ALA A 84 -12.27 0.78 13.49
C ALA A 84 -11.39 -0.41 13.03
N TRP A 85 -10.11 -0.19 12.75
CA TRP A 85 -9.16 -1.16 12.18
C TRP A 85 -8.29 -1.87 13.24
N ARG A 86 -8.23 -1.34 14.47
CA ARG A 86 -7.44 -1.92 15.58
C ARG A 86 -8.29 -2.73 16.56
N ALA A 87 -9.46 -3.21 16.13
CA ALA A 87 -10.29 -4.09 16.94
C ALA A 87 -9.65 -5.49 16.99
N ASP A 88 -8.84 -5.74 18.03
CA ASP A 88 -8.63 -7.04 18.70
C ASP A 88 -8.89 -8.29 17.84
N LEU A 89 -8.15 -8.41 16.73
CA LEU A 89 -8.01 -9.66 16.00
C LEU A 89 -6.69 -10.26 16.50
N GLY A 90 -6.77 -11.30 17.33
CA GLY A 90 -5.65 -11.91 18.06
C GLY A 90 -4.30 -12.07 17.30
N GLU A 91 -3.26 -12.39 18.08
CA GLU A 91 -1.85 -12.30 17.66
C GLU A 91 -1.43 -13.18 16.49
N ASP A 92 -2.22 -14.16 16.04
CA ASP A 92 -1.97 -14.89 14.79
C ASP A 92 -3.24 -15.52 14.19
N ILE A 93 -3.15 -15.89 12.90
CA ILE A 93 -4.15 -16.69 12.19
C ILE A 93 -3.97 -18.14 12.63
N ASP A 94 -5.03 -18.79 13.11
CA ASP A 94 -5.02 -20.22 13.45
C ASP A 94 -5.35 -21.08 12.22
N VAL A 95 -4.87 -22.34 12.21
CA VAL A 95 -5.18 -23.31 11.16
C VAL A 95 -6.68 -23.59 11.05
N ALA A 96 -7.42 -23.47 12.16
CA ALA A 96 -8.87 -23.65 12.20
C ALA A 96 -9.68 -22.36 11.95
N ASP A 97 -9.03 -21.21 11.72
CA ASP A 97 -9.75 -19.96 11.52
C ASP A 97 -10.59 -19.97 10.22
N PRO A 98 -11.85 -19.51 10.27
CA PRO A 98 -12.67 -19.38 9.06
C PRO A 98 -12.10 -18.28 8.15
N LEU A 99 -12.34 -18.41 6.83
CA LEU A 99 -11.76 -17.51 5.82
C LEU A 99 -12.13 -16.04 6.04
N GLU A 100 -13.32 -15.76 6.56
CA GLU A 100 -13.76 -14.40 6.91
C GLU A 100 -12.85 -13.77 7.96
N ARG A 101 -12.39 -14.55 8.94
CA ARG A 101 -11.45 -14.10 9.96
C ARG A 101 -10.05 -13.92 9.37
N VAL A 102 -9.59 -14.83 8.51
CA VAL A 102 -8.31 -14.71 7.79
C VAL A 102 -8.27 -13.39 7.00
N LEU A 103 -9.33 -13.08 6.26
CA LEU A 103 -9.45 -11.83 5.48
C LEU A 103 -9.42 -10.60 6.39
N ALA A 104 -10.17 -10.61 7.49
CA ALA A 104 -10.19 -9.50 8.45
C ALA A 104 -8.80 -9.26 9.07
N VAL A 105 -8.09 -10.32 9.45
CA VAL A 105 -6.75 -10.23 10.04
C VAL A 105 -5.75 -9.67 9.04
N ILE A 106 -5.75 -10.19 7.80
CA ILE A 106 -4.84 -9.70 6.75
C ILE A 106 -5.09 -8.22 6.47
N ALA A 107 -6.35 -7.83 6.26
CA ALA A 107 -6.69 -6.44 5.96
C ALA A 107 -6.28 -5.47 7.08
N ALA A 108 -6.59 -5.81 8.34
CA ALA A 108 -6.22 -4.98 9.49
C ALA A 108 -4.70 -4.86 9.67
N ARG A 109 -3.95 -5.97 9.52
CA ARG A 109 -2.49 -5.97 9.65
C ARG A 109 -1.80 -5.21 8.53
N ASP A 110 -2.22 -5.43 7.29
CA ASP A 110 -1.62 -4.74 6.15
C ASP A 110 -1.91 -3.24 6.21
N ALA A 111 -3.13 -2.84 6.61
CA ALA A 111 -3.46 -1.44 6.86
C ALA A 111 -2.61 -0.81 7.97
N ALA A 112 -2.43 -1.51 9.10
CA ALA A 112 -1.58 -1.07 10.19
C ALA A 112 -0.11 -0.97 9.77
N ALA A 113 0.42 -1.96 9.04
CA ALA A 113 1.80 -1.96 8.57
C ALA A 113 2.07 -0.86 7.54
N ILE A 114 1.10 -0.55 6.66
CA ILE A 114 1.18 0.61 5.76
C ILE A 114 1.22 1.89 6.58
N HIS A 115 0.31 2.06 7.54
CA HIS A 115 0.25 3.26 8.37
C HIS A 115 1.54 3.46 9.18
N ASP A 116 1.98 2.44 9.91
CA ASP A 116 3.20 2.48 10.71
C ASP A 116 4.45 2.72 9.84
N THR A 117 4.46 2.24 8.60
CA THR A 117 5.54 2.52 7.64
C THR A 117 5.55 3.99 7.23
N VAL A 118 4.38 4.53 6.84
CA VAL A 118 4.27 5.93 6.42
C VAL A 118 4.60 6.89 7.57
N THR A 119 4.14 6.60 8.78
CA THR A 119 4.41 7.43 9.96
C THR A 119 5.86 7.33 10.42
N GLY A 120 6.52 6.18 10.23
CA GLY A 120 7.92 5.98 10.60
C GLY A 120 8.94 6.45 9.56
N LEU A 121 8.50 6.73 8.32
CA LEU A 121 9.40 7.12 7.24
C LEU A 121 9.85 8.57 7.41
N ASP A 122 11.16 8.79 7.49
CA ASP A 122 11.70 10.16 7.48
C ASP A 122 11.60 10.77 6.08
N THR A 123 10.80 11.84 5.97
CA THR A 123 10.56 12.55 4.72
C THR A 123 11.85 13.14 4.13
N ALA A 124 12.78 13.62 4.96
CA ALA A 124 14.03 14.19 4.46
C ALA A 124 14.92 13.10 3.81
N THR A 125 14.99 11.92 4.43
CA THR A 125 15.67 10.75 3.88
C THR A 125 15.00 10.27 2.58
N LEU A 126 13.66 10.26 2.52
CA LEU A 126 12.91 9.93 1.31
C LEU A 126 13.18 10.93 0.17
N GLU A 127 13.24 12.23 0.48
CA GLU A 127 13.57 13.28 -0.49
C GLU A 127 14.97 13.07 -1.06
N ALA A 128 15.97 12.83 -0.21
CA ALA A 128 17.33 12.55 -0.63
C ALA A 128 17.43 11.31 -1.54
N ALA A 129 16.67 10.25 -1.23
CA ALA A 129 16.57 9.07 -2.09
C ALA A 129 15.98 9.41 -3.47
N CYS A 130 14.91 10.22 -3.51
CA CYS A 130 14.27 10.65 -4.75
C CYS A 130 15.20 11.52 -5.60
N ASP A 131 15.96 12.43 -4.98
CA ASP A 131 16.93 13.29 -5.67
C ASP A 131 18.07 12.46 -6.29
N ALA A 132 18.62 11.50 -5.52
CA ALA A 132 19.64 10.58 -6.01
C ALA A 132 19.15 9.77 -7.20
N LEU A 133 17.96 9.17 -7.10
CA LEU A 133 17.37 8.36 -8.17
C LEU A 133 17.03 9.20 -9.42
N ALA A 134 16.53 10.42 -9.25
CA ALA A 134 16.16 11.29 -10.35
C ALA A 134 17.38 11.71 -11.19
N GLY A 135 18.50 12.02 -10.53
CA GLY A 135 19.76 12.44 -11.15
C GLY A 135 20.70 11.29 -11.58
N ALA A 136 20.35 10.04 -11.25
CA ALA A 136 21.20 8.89 -11.54
C ALA A 136 21.38 8.68 -13.06
N ARG A 137 22.63 8.43 -13.47
CA ARG A 137 22.91 7.89 -14.82
C ARG A 137 22.37 6.47 -14.96
N ARG A 138 22.49 5.69 -13.90
CA ARG A 138 22.09 4.28 -13.82
C ARG A 138 21.71 3.92 -12.39
N VAL A 139 20.69 3.10 -12.25
CA VAL A 139 20.22 2.55 -10.98
C VAL A 139 20.34 1.01 -11.02
N ASP A 140 21.11 0.43 -10.12
CA ASP A 140 21.08 -1.02 -9.90
C ASP A 140 20.25 -1.33 -8.66
N LEU A 141 19.41 -2.37 -8.74
CA LEU A 141 18.53 -2.82 -7.68
C LEU A 141 18.93 -4.25 -7.32
N TYR A 142 19.28 -4.49 -6.05
CA TYR A 142 19.73 -5.79 -5.56
C TYR A 142 18.69 -6.38 -4.61
N GLY A 143 18.26 -7.60 -4.87
CA GLY A 143 17.33 -8.32 -4.02
C GLY A 143 17.12 -9.74 -4.51
N VAL A 144 17.02 -10.70 -3.59
CA VAL A 144 16.82 -12.12 -3.91
C VAL A 144 15.48 -12.63 -3.36
N GLY A 145 14.98 -13.75 -3.89
CA GLY A 145 13.71 -14.34 -3.46
C GLY A 145 12.53 -13.36 -3.55
N GLY A 146 11.78 -13.22 -2.46
CA GLY A 146 10.65 -12.29 -2.41
C GLY A 146 11.02 -10.81 -2.61
N SER A 147 12.26 -10.41 -2.27
CA SER A 147 12.77 -9.06 -2.49
C SER A 147 13.19 -8.81 -3.95
N ALA A 148 13.50 -9.86 -4.72
CA ALA A 148 13.75 -9.72 -6.16
C ALA A 148 12.50 -9.21 -6.91
N ILE A 149 11.31 -9.62 -6.46
CA ILE A 149 10.03 -9.17 -7.03
C ILE A 149 9.84 -7.66 -6.79
N VAL A 150 10.18 -7.18 -5.59
CA VAL A 150 10.12 -5.74 -5.24
C VAL A 150 11.16 -4.95 -6.04
N ALA A 151 12.37 -5.48 -6.21
CA ALA A 151 13.38 -4.89 -7.08
C ALA A 151 12.90 -4.78 -8.54
N THR A 152 12.27 -5.83 -9.06
CA THR A 152 11.72 -5.87 -10.42
C THR A 152 10.57 -4.89 -10.60
N GLU A 153 9.69 -4.77 -9.59
CA GLU A 153 8.60 -3.78 -9.59
C GLU A 153 9.15 -2.34 -9.61
N LEU A 154 10.16 -2.04 -8.79
CA LEU A 154 10.81 -0.73 -8.82
C LEU A 154 11.53 -0.48 -10.16
N GLN A 155 12.18 -1.49 -10.73
CA GLN A 155 12.76 -1.40 -12.08
C GLN A 155 11.70 -0.99 -13.10
N LEU A 156 10.55 -1.69 -13.12
CA LEU A 156 9.47 -1.40 -14.06
C LEU A 156 8.97 0.03 -13.91
N ARG A 157 8.74 0.47 -12.67
CA ARG A 157 8.27 1.83 -12.36
C ARG A 157 9.25 2.91 -12.81
N LEU A 158 10.52 2.75 -12.50
CA LEU A 158 11.58 3.68 -12.87
C LEU A 158 11.77 3.76 -14.39
N HIS A 159 11.74 2.63 -15.10
CA HIS A 159 11.81 2.62 -16.56
C HIS A 159 10.67 3.38 -17.22
N ARG A 160 9.44 3.27 -16.71
CA ARG A 160 8.28 3.97 -17.26
C ARG A 160 8.41 5.49 -17.24
N ILE A 161 9.29 6.03 -16.39
CA ILE A 161 9.57 7.47 -16.27
C ILE A 161 10.97 7.83 -16.78
N GLY A 162 11.56 6.96 -17.61
CA GLY A 162 12.80 7.21 -18.32
C GLY A 162 14.06 7.07 -17.46
N CYS A 163 14.00 6.41 -16.30
CA CYS A 163 15.17 6.10 -15.49
C CYS A 163 15.78 4.77 -15.95
N ALA A 164 17.09 4.74 -16.15
CA ALA A 164 17.82 3.53 -16.51
C ALA A 164 18.06 2.68 -15.26
N ALA A 165 17.26 1.63 -15.06
CA ALA A 165 17.26 0.80 -13.85
C ALA A 165 17.45 -0.69 -14.16
N TRP A 166 18.15 -1.47 -13.33
CA TRP A 166 18.28 -2.93 -13.53
C TRP A 166 18.21 -3.68 -12.21
N ALA A 167 17.34 -4.67 -12.12
CA ALA A 167 17.18 -5.56 -10.99
C ALA A 167 18.01 -6.83 -11.18
N TRP A 168 18.86 -7.12 -10.20
CA TRP A 168 19.73 -8.28 -10.18
C TRP A 168 19.31 -9.22 -9.04
N ALA A 169 18.76 -10.38 -9.42
CA ALA A 169 18.29 -11.40 -8.50
C ALA A 169 19.28 -12.54 -8.26
N GLU A 170 20.32 -12.64 -9.09
CA GLU A 170 21.39 -13.64 -8.98
C GLU A 170 22.68 -12.92 -8.57
N VAL A 171 23.39 -13.51 -7.60
CA VAL A 171 24.46 -12.85 -6.85
C VAL A 171 25.69 -12.54 -7.71
N HIS A 172 26.11 -13.43 -8.61
CA HIS A 172 27.27 -13.19 -9.46
C HIS A 172 27.00 -12.05 -10.44
N SER A 173 25.80 -12.00 -11.00
CA SER A 173 25.35 -10.91 -11.87
C SER A 173 25.29 -9.58 -11.11
N ALA A 174 24.74 -9.59 -9.90
CA ALA A 174 24.68 -8.42 -9.03
C ALA A 174 26.08 -7.88 -8.68
N LEU A 175 27.02 -8.75 -8.31
CA LEU A 175 28.41 -8.37 -7.99
C LEU A 175 29.16 -7.84 -9.22
N THR A 176 29.00 -8.50 -10.36
CA THR A 176 29.61 -8.07 -11.63
C THR A 176 29.13 -6.67 -12.01
N SER A 177 27.83 -6.42 -11.84
CA SER A 177 27.23 -5.12 -12.08
C SER A 177 27.69 -4.06 -11.10
N ALA A 178 27.63 -4.34 -9.79
CA ALA A 178 28.06 -3.45 -8.72
C ALA A 178 29.51 -2.99 -8.88
N SER A 179 30.38 -3.88 -9.37
CA SER A 179 31.80 -3.57 -9.58
C SER A 179 32.07 -2.51 -10.66
N GLN A 180 31.06 -2.19 -11.48
CA GLN A 180 31.14 -1.24 -12.60
C GLN A 180 30.38 0.07 -12.34
N LEU A 181 29.76 0.22 -11.16
CA LEU A 181 29.12 1.48 -10.78
C LEU A 181 30.17 2.53 -10.40
N GLY A 182 29.75 3.80 -10.37
CA GLY A 182 30.58 4.91 -9.93
C GLY A 182 29.77 6.10 -9.40
N PRO A 183 30.40 7.28 -9.21
CA PRO A 183 29.81 8.43 -8.52
C PRO A 183 28.55 9.06 -9.12
N ARG A 184 28.15 8.65 -10.33
CA ARG A 184 26.91 9.12 -11.00
C ARG A 184 25.80 8.06 -10.98
N ASP A 185 26.05 6.93 -10.35
CA ASP A 185 25.13 5.80 -10.32
C ASP A 185 24.58 5.59 -8.90
N VAL A 186 23.43 4.94 -8.83
CA VAL A 186 22.76 4.59 -7.57
C VAL A 186 22.64 3.08 -7.46
N ALA A 187 22.90 2.56 -6.27
CA ALA A 187 22.64 1.17 -5.92
C ALA A 187 21.58 1.10 -4.81
N VAL A 188 20.54 0.31 -5.02
CA VAL A 188 19.46 0.10 -4.04
C VAL A 188 19.47 -1.36 -3.59
N GLY A 189 19.74 -1.60 -2.31
CA GLY A 189 19.61 -2.92 -1.72
C GLY A 189 18.23 -3.09 -1.07
N ILE A 190 17.52 -4.17 -1.41
CA ILE A 190 16.21 -4.49 -0.87
C ILE A 190 16.30 -5.84 -0.13
N SER A 191 16.16 -5.80 1.19
CA SER A 191 16.08 -7.00 2.03
C SER A 191 15.23 -6.72 3.26
N HIS A 192 14.22 -7.54 3.50
CA HIS A 192 13.33 -7.38 4.65
C HIS A 192 14.10 -7.41 5.98
N THR A 193 14.89 -8.47 6.21
CA THR A 193 15.71 -8.60 7.42
C THR A 193 16.95 -7.72 7.39
N GLY A 194 17.42 -7.35 6.20
CA GLY A 194 18.66 -6.59 6.01
C GLY A 194 19.92 -7.41 6.26
N GLU A 195 19.82 -8.74 6.36
CA GLU A 195 20.94 -9.65 6.63
C GLU A 195 21.24 -10.60 5.46
N THR A 196 20.54 -10.45 4.33
CA THR A 196 20.77 -11.29 3.14
C THR A 196 22.10 -10.94 2.49
N ALA A 197 23.08 -11.86 2.57
CA ALA A 197 24.44 -11.63 2.10
C ALA A 197 24.50 -11.29 0.60
N GLU A 198 23.67 -11.97 -0.20
CA GLU A 198 23.53 -11.77 -1.65
C GLU A 198 23.00 -10.38 -2.02
N THR A 199 22.35 -9.68 -1.09
CA THR A 199 21.94 -8.26 -1.25
C THR A 199 22.97 -7.31 -0.63
N CYS A 200 23.45 -7.62 0.57
CA CYS A 200 24.36 -6.74 1.31
C CYS A 200 25.71 -6.59 0.58
N ARG A 201 26.24 -7.69 0.02
CA ARG A 201 27.56 -7.70 -0.59
C ARG A 201 27.62 -6.84 -1.88
N PRO A 202 26.70 -6.96 -2.86
CA PRO A 202 26.67 -6.06 -4.00
C PRO A 202 26.50 -4.59 -3.61
N LEU A 203 25.65 -4.28 -2.62
CA LEU A 203 25.47 -2.90 -2.16
C LEU A 203 26.77 -2.31 -1.59
N ALA A 204 27.50 -3.09 -0.78
CA ALA A 204 28.80 -2.69 -0.25
C ALA A 204 29.83 -2.47 -1.36
N VAL A 205 29.88 -3.35 -2.37
CA VAL A 205 30.78 -3.22 -3.52
C VAL A 205 30.47 -1.94 -4.31
N ALA A 206 29.19 -1.65 -4.56
CA ALA A 206 28.76 -0.43 -5.23
C ALA A 206 29.18 0.83 -4.47
N GLY A 207 28.96 0.86 -3.15
CA GLY A 207 29.38 1.97 -2.29
C GLY A 207 30.90 2.17 -2.29
N ALA A 208 31.69 1.08 -2.27
CA ALA A 208 33.15 1.15 -2.37
C ALA A 208 33.65 1.70 -3.72
N ARG A 209 32.82 1.63 -4.77
CA ARG A 209 33.10 2.27 -6.07
C ARG A 209 32.64 3.73 -6.14
N GLY A 210 32.04 4.24 -5.07
CA GLY A 210 31.56 5.62 -4.96
C GLY A 210 30.13 5.84 -5.44
N ALA A 211 29.37 4.78 -5.76
CA ALA A 211 27.95 4.92 -6.07
C ALA A 211 27.16 5.34 -4.83
N THR A 212 26.09 6.11 -5.03
CA THR A 212 25.15 6.42 -3.95
C THR A 212 24.40 5.16 -3.56
N THR A 213 24.38 4.81 -2.26
CA THR A 213 23.76 3.57 -1.77
C THR A 213 22.49 3.86 -0.97
N ILE A 214 21.41 3.16 -1.34
CA ILE A 214 20.10 3.22 -0.68
C ILE A 214 19.73 1.82 -0.17
N ALA A 215 19.27 1.70 1.07
CA ALA A 215 18.70 0.47 1.61
C ALA A 215 17.19 0.60 1.79
N LEU A 216 16.43 -0.42 1.39
CA LEU A 216 15.03 -0.61 1.78
C LEU A 216 14.93 -1.87 2.64
N THR A 217 14.62 -1.69 3.93
CA THR A 217 14.62 -2.78 4.91
C THR A 217 13.60 -2.57 6.02
N ASN A 218 13.23 -3.63 6.74
CA ASN A 218 12.41 -3.53 7.95
C ASN A 218 13.27 -3.31 9.21
N ALA A 219 14.58 -3.58 9.13
CA ALA A 219 15.48 -3.57 10.27
C ALA A 219 16.52 -2.45 10.14
N SER A 220 16.28 -1.32 10.82
CA SER A 220 17.15 -0.14 10.82
C SER A 220 18.56 -0.40 11.37
N GLY A 221 18.72 -1.40 12.22
CA GLY A 221 20.01 -1.85 12.78
C GLY A 221 20.67 -3.00 12.02
N SER A 222 20.24 -3.32 10.79
CA SER A 222 20.76 -4.45 10.02
C SER A 222 22.10 -4.18 9.33
N THR A 223 22.76 -5.23 8.85
CA THR A 223 23.96 -5.13 8.01
C THR A 223 23.73 -4.29 6.76
N LEU A 224 22.58 -4.46 6.10
CA LEU A 224 22.22 -3.68 4.93
C LEU A 224 22.09 -2.18 5.26
N ALA A 225 21.40 -1.86 6.36
CA ALA A 225 21.22 -0.47 6.79
C ALA A 225 22.56 0.21 7.11
N ARG A 226 23.48 -0.49 7.79
CA ARG A 226 24.84 0.03 8.09
C ARG A 226 25.70 0.23 6.85
N THR A 227 25.39 -0.46 5.75
CA THR A 227 26.15 -0.41 4.50
C THR A 227 25.70 0.75 3.60
N ALA A 228 24.47 1.22 3.75
CA ALA A 228 23.89 2.25 2.90
C ALA A 228 24.10 3.67 3.44
N GLY A 229 24.27 4.64 2.55
CA GLY A 229 24.26 6.06 2.90
C GLY A 229 22.87 6.61 3.19
N THR A 230 21.84 6.01 2.60
CA THR A 230 20.43 6.37 2.80
C THR A 230 19.64 5.12 3.17
N VAL A 231 18.83 5.16 4.23
CA VAL A 231 18.08 3.99 4.72
C VAL A 231 16.59 4.32 4.80
N LEU A 232 15.79 3.62 4.00
CA LEU A 232 14.33 3.68 4.03
C LEU A 232 13.81 2.46 4.79
N THR A 233 13.04 2.71 5.86
CA THR A 233 12.55 1.65 6.74
C THR A 233 11.07 1.36 6.55
N THR A 234 10.72 0.08 6.45
CA THR A 234 9.34 -0.38 6.63
C THR A 234 9.06 -0.76 8.09
N SER A 235 7.79 -0.79 8.48
CA SER A 235 7.34 -1.16 9.82
C SER A 235 6.36 -2.33 9.74
N VAL A 236 6.89 -3.55 9.69
CA VAL A 236 6.14 -4.79 9.52
C VAL A 236 6.44 -5.73 10.68
N ARG A 237 5.39 -6.33 11.24
CA ARG A 237 5.48 -7.38 12.28
C ARG A 237 5.34 -8.76 11.64
N THR A 238 6.16 -9.71 12.06
CA THR A 238 6.13 -11.10 11.58
C THR A 238 4.93 -11.86 12.13
N VAL A 239 4.52 -12.92 11.42
CA VAL A 239 3.30 -13.71 11.63
C VAL A 239 3.64 -15.17 11.39
N SER A 240 3.25 -16.09 12.27
CA SER A 240 3.75 -17.48 12.24
C SER A 240 3.41 -18.25 10.95
N LEU A 241 2.25 -17.96 10.32
CA LEU A 241 1.80 -18.63 9.09
C LEU A 241 2.04 -17.82 7.80
N ARG A 242 2.61 -16.61 7.88
CA ARG A 242 2.83 -15.75 6.71
C ARG A 242 4.32 -15.44 6.59
N PRO A 243 5.02 -16.00 5.60
CA PRO A 243 6.41 -15.65 5.33
C PRO A 243 6.62 -14.14 5.25
N ASP A 244 7.72 -13.66 5.79
CA ASP A 244 8.05 -12.23 5.92
C ASP A 244 7.89 -11.45 4.61
N PHE A 245 8.25 -12.07 3.48
CA PHE A 245 8.15 -11.44 2.17
C PHE A 245 6.70 -11.17 1.73
N LEU A 246 5.74 -11.95 2.20
CA LEU A 246 4.31 -11.71 1.95
C LEU A 246 3.78 -10.63 2.88
N ALA A 247 4.20 -10.65 4.15
CA ALA A 247 3.78 -9.67 5.15
C ALA A 247 4.28 -8.27 4.83
N ALA A 248 5.53 -8.15 4.36
CA ALA A 248 6.16 -6.86 4.13
C ALA A 248 5.80 -6.19 2.79
N ARG A 249 5.15 -6.92 1.88
CA ARG A 249 5.00 -6.50 0.49
C ARG A 249 4.26 -5.17 0.36
N HIS A 250 3.13 -5.00 1.03
CA HIS A 250 2.35 -3.77 0.90
C HIS A 250 3.07 -2.55 1.49
N SER A 251 3.76 -2.73 2.62
CA SER A 251 4.62 -1.69 3.20
C SER A 251 5.79 -1.31 2.30
N GLN A 252 6.37 -2.27 1.57
CA GLN A 252 7.42 -1.97 0.58
C GLN A 252 6.84 -1.25 -0.64
N LEU A 253 5.66 -1.66 -1.12
CA LEU A 253 5.00 -1.05 -2.28
C LEU A 253 4.64 0.43 -2.05
N ILE A 254 4.18 0.80 -0.84
CA ILE A 254 3.88 2.21 -0.55
C ILE A 254 5.16 3.08 -0.56
N VAL A 255 6.30 2.55 -0.11
CA VAL A 255 7.60 3.25 -0.23
C VAL A 255 8.00 3.38 -1.70
N LEU A 256 7.80 2.33 -2.50
CA LEU A 256 8.02 2.37 -3.95
C LEU A 256 7.10 3.37 -4.67
N ASP A 257 5.84 3.53 -4.24
CA ASP A 257 4.91 4.54 -4.77
C ASP A 257 5.44 5.95 -4.49
N ALA A 258 5.89 6.20 -3.26
CA ALA A 258 6.46 7.47 -2.86
C ALA A 258 7.75 7.79 -3.63
N LEU A 259 8.65 6.82 -3.79
CA LEU A 259 9.86 6.96 -4.61
C LEU A 259 9.51 7.26 -6.07
N TYR A 260 8.58 6.49 -6.65
CA TYR A 260 8.17 6.69 -8.05
C TYR A 260 7.62 8.10 -8.27
N LEU A 261 6.67 8.56 -7.45
CA LEU A 261 6.09 9.89 -7.59
C LEU A 261 7.10 10.99 -7.29
N GLY A 262 7.94 10.83 -6.26
CA GLY A 262 8.97 11.79 -5.89
C GLY A 262 10.03 11.95 -6.98
N VAL A 263 10.46 10.86 -7.62
CA VAL A 263 11.36 10.88 -8.78
C VAL A 263 10.67 11.48 -10.01
N ALA A 264 9.43 11.09 -10.27
CA ALA A 264 8.65 11.58 -11.40
C ALA A 264 8.48 13.11 -11.36
N GLN A 265 8.24 13.68 -10.17
CA GLN A 265 8.13 15.12 -9.95
C GLN A 265 9.45 15.86 -10.21
N ARG A 266 10.57 15.33 -9.72
CA ARG A 266 11.92 15.93 -9.90
C ARG A 266 12.39 15.91 -11.34
N SER A 267 11.91 14.95 -12.13
CA SER A 267 12.26 14.79 -13.54
C SER A 267 11.05 14.95 -14.46
N TYR A 268 10.14 15.88 -14.14
CA TYR A 268 8.83 16.02 -14.79
C TYR A 268 8.88 16.01 -16.32
N GLY A 269 9.79 16.78 -16.94
CA GLY A 269 9.94 16.80 -18.40
C GLY A 269 10.31 15.44 -18.99
N ARG A 270 11.29 14.73 -18.39
CA ARG A 270 11.67 13.36 -18.78
C ARG A 270 10.52 12.37 -18.58
N THR A 271 9.83 12.49 -17.45
CA THR A 271 8.69 11.65 -17.08
C THR A 271 7.57 11.74 -18.12
N VAL A 272 7.12 12.95 -18.46
CA VAL A 272 6.03 13.15 -19.43
C VAL A 272 6.41 12.58 -20.79
N ALA A 273 7.61 12.90 -21.29
CA ALA A 273 8.09 12.39 -22.57
C ALA A 273 8.17 10.85 -22.61
N ALA A 274 8.67 10.21 -21.54
CA ALA A 274 8.75 8.75 -21.44
C ALA A 274 7.37 8.08 -21.39
N LEU A 275 6.42 8.65 -20.64
CA LEU A 275 5.06 8.14 -20.55
C LEU A 275 4.30 8.26 -21.88
N GLU A 276 4.45 9.38 -22.59
CA GLU A 276 3.87 9.57 -23.92
C GLU A 276 4.45 8.58 -24.94
N ALA A 277 5.79 8.44 -24.99
CA ALA A 277 6.47 7.51 -25.88
C ALA A 277 6.03 6.06 -25.62
N THR A 278 6.02 5.63 -24.35
CA THR A 278 5.60 4.26 -24.00
C THR A 278 4.12 4.03 -24.27
N ALA A 279 3.25 5.01 -24.00
CA ALA A 279 1.82 4.90 -24.30
C ALA A 279 1.55 4.75 -25.80
N ALA A 280 2.25 5.51 -26.64
CA ALA A 280 2.13 5.42 -28.10
C ALA A 280 2.50 4.02 -28.60
N THR A 281 3.66 3.48 -28.20
CA THR A 281 4.12 2.15 -28.63
C THR A 281 3.25 1.00 -28.09
N ILE A 282 2.76 1.10 -26.85
CA ILE A 282 1.91 0.06 -26.26
C ILE A 282 0.49 0.09 -26.86
N ALA A 283 -0.02 1.27 -27.24
CA ALA A 283 -1.33 1.39 -27.87
C ALA A 283 -1.45 0.52 -29.13
N GLU A 284 -0.37 0.40 -29.91
CA GLU A 284 -0.30 -0.47 -31.09
C GLU A 284 -0.50 -1.97 -30.75
N HIS A 285 -0.11 -2.38 -29.54
CA HIS A 285 -0.25 -3.75 -29.06
C HIS A 285 -1.57 -4.00 -28.33
N ARG A 286 -2.26 -2.94 -27.90
CA ARG A 286 -3.61 -3.05 -27.35
C ARG A 286 -4.60 -3.19 -28.51
N ARG A 287 -5.03 -4.42 -28.78
CA ARG A 287 -6.26 -4.64 -29.57
C ARG A 287 -7.36 -3.79 -28.94
N ALA A 288 -8.07 -3.02 -29.77
CA ALA A 288 -9.23 -2.27 -29.32
C ALA A 288 -10.16 -3.22 -28.55
N HIS A 289 -10.44 -2.89 -27.29
CA HIS A 289 -11.51 -3.56 -26.57
C HIS A 289 -12.78 -3.27 -27.38
N PRO A 290 -13.55 -4.30 -27.83
CA PRO A 290 -14.79 -4.03 -28.55
C PRO A 290 -15.59 -3.07 -27.68
N ALA A 291 -15.92 -1.90 -28.25
CA ALA A 291 -16.65 -0.86 -27.55
C ALA A 291 -17.83 -1.53 -26.83
N LYS A 292 -17.96 -1.30 -25.51
CA LYS A 292 -19.10 -1.81 -24.74
C LYS A 292 -20.35 -1.53 -25.55
N ARG A 293 -20.97 -2.59 -26.09
CA ARG A 293 -22.27 -2.53 -26.77
C ARG A 293 -23.16 -1.71 -25.85
N ALA A 294 -23.58 -0.53 -26.30
CA ALA A 294 -24.42 0.34 -25.50
C ALA A 294 -25.61 -0.50 -25.02
N VAL A 295 -25.71 -0.71 -23.71
CA VAL A 295 -26.86 -1.38 -23.11
C VAL A 295 -28.07 -0.57 -23.55
N PRO A 296 -29.05 -1.14 -24.26
CA PRO A 296 -30.24 -0.41 -24.64
C PRO A 296 -30.86 0.14 -23.36
N ARG A 297 -30.98 1.46 -23.26
CA ARG A 297 -31.72 2.09 -22.17
C ARG A 297 -33.13 1.52 -22.22
N VAL A 298 -33.50 0.74 -21.22
CA VAL A 298 -34.90 0.35 -20.99
C VAL A 298 -35.68 1.65 -20.87
N ARG A 299 -36.50 1.96 -21.89
CA ARG A 299 -37.48 3.03 -21.82
C ARG A 299 -38.38 2.68 -20.63
N ALA A 300 -38.40 3.54 -19.63
CA ALA A 300 -39.39 3.47 -18.56
C ALA A 300 -40.76 3.62 -19.23
N ASP A 301 -41.51 2.52 -19.22
CA ASP A 301 -42.90 2.48 -19.59
C ASP A 301 -43.66 3.40 -18.62
N ARG A 302 -44.09 4.56 -19.12
CA ARG A 302 -45.18 5.33 -18.53
C ARG A 302 -46.36 5.18 -19.49
N GLY A 303 -47.26 4.26 -19.18
CA GLY A 303 -48.65 4.40 -19.62
C GLY A 303 -49.22 5.71 -19.06
N GLY A 304 -50.17 6.38 -19.68
CA GLY A 304 -50.88 6.15 -20.93
C GLY A 304 -51.73 7.41 -21.18
N ASP A 305 -52.60 7.30 -22.19
CA ASP A 305 -53.71 8.18 -22.55
C ASP A 305 -53.43 9.42 -23.43
N GLY A 306 -53.95 9.33 -24.67
CA GLY A 306 -54.34 10.48 -25.49
C GLY A 306 -53.98 10.42 -26.97
N ASP A 307 -54.65 9.57 -27.75
CA ASP A 307 -54.84 9.73 -29.22
C ASP A 307 -56.20 10.46 -29.44
N PRO A 308 -56.62 10.99 -30.62
CA PRO A 308 -56.00 10.87 -31.95
C PRO A 308 -56.04 12.08 -32.91
N ALA A 309 -55.39 11.84 -34.06
CA ALA A 309 -55.76 12.29 -35.42
C ALA A 309 -55.06 13.52 -36.03
N ALA A 310 -54.27 13.29 -37.09
CA ALA A 310 -54.67 13.53 -38.49
C ALA A 310 -53.46 13.61 -39.45
N GLY A 311 -53.57 13.03 -40.65
CA GLY A 311 -52.96 13.61 -41.86
C GLY A 311 -51.99 12.76 -42.70
N ALA A 312 -52.54 11.87 -43.51
CA ALA A 312 -52.29 11.62 -44.95
C ALA A 312 -50.87 11.63 -45.60
N ASP A 313 -50.64 10.55 -46.36
CA ASP A 313 -49.73 10.22 -47.50
C ASP A 313 -49.94 11.15 -48.75
N PRO A 314 -49.33 11.01 -49.98
CA PRO A 314 -48.24 10.14 -50.49
C PRO A 314 -47.24 10.76 -51.54
N ALA A 315 -46.33 9.90 -52.05
CA ALA A 315 -45.80 9.86 -53.44
C ALA A 315 -44.62 10.81 -53.80
N THR A 316 -43.67 10.54 -54.71
CA THR A 316 -43.43 9.58 -55.82
C THR A 316 -41.92 9.65 -56.21
N GLY A 317 -41.38 8.65 -56.93
CA GLY A 317 -40.44 8.96 -58.03
C GLY A 317 -39.12 8.15 -58.22
N ARG A 318 -39.21 7.02 -58.94
CA ARG A 318 -38.35 6.51 -60.06
C ARG A 318 -36.80 6.31 -59.93
N GLU A 319 -36.45 5.02 -60.01
CA GLU A 319 -35.36 4.28 -60.74
C GLU A 319 -34.83 4.83 -62.10
N PRO A 320 -33.84 4.21 -62.83
CA PRO A 320 -33.00 2.99 -62.57
C PRO A 320 -31.50 3.00 -63.06
N ALA A 321 -30.80 1.90 -62.70
CA ALA A 321 -29.74 1.06 -63.33
C ALA A 321 -28.91 1.47 -64.59
N HIS A 322 -27.59 1.14 -64.59
CA HIS A 322 -26.95 0.01 -65.35
C HIS A 322 -25.41 0.14 -65.55
N GLY A 323 -24.70 -1.00 -65.57
CA GLY A 323 -23.39 -1.21 -66.25
C GLY A 323 -22.29 -1.89 -65.38
N ALA A 324 -22.29 -3.21 -65.19
CA ALA A 324 -21.60 -4.26 -65.98
C ALA A 324 -20.06 -4.38 -65.73
N GLY A 325 -19.62 -5.50 -65.15
CA GLY A 325 -18.21 -5.99 -65.10
C GLY A 325 -17.83 -6.78 -66.37
N PRO A 326 -16.94 -7.81 -66.37
CA PRO A 326 -16.00 -8.29 -65.33
C PRO A 326 -14.60 -8.79 -65.86
N ALA A 327 -13.79 -9.36 -64.94
CA ALA A 327 -12.95 -10.59 -65.06
C ALA A 327 -11.45 -10.57 -65.51
N GLY A 328 -10.65 -11.31 -64.71
CA GLY A 328 -9.44 -12.08 -65.06
C GLY A 328 -8.09 -11.39 -64.75
N HIS A 329 -7.00 -12.03 -64.31
CA HIS A 329 -6.65 -13.40 -63.91
C HIS A 329 -5.24 -13.29 -63.25
N ASP A 330 -4.95 -14.06 -62.20
CA ASP A 330 -3.61 -14.28 -61.58
C ASP A 330 -2.78 -15.24 -62.50
N PRO A 331 -1.43 -15.34 -62.49
CA PRO A 331 -0.61 -15.73 -61.33
C PRO A 331 0.82 -15.13 -61.21
N THR A 332 1.42 -15.32 -60.02
CA THR A 332 2.88 -15.28 -59.70
C THR A 332 3.64 -16.47 -60.34
N PRO A 333 4.97 -16.73 -60.19
CA PRO A 333 6.03 -16.12 -59.33
C PRO A 333 7.42 -15.95 -60.03
N THR A 334 8.45 -15.47 -59.32
CA THR A 334 9.84 -16.04 -59.37
C THR A 334 10.80 -15.41 -58.34
N GLU A 335 11.47 -16.29 -57.59
CA GLU A 335 12.67 -16.06 -56.77
C GLU A 335 13.90 -15.67 -57.63
N ARG A 336 14.88 -15.01 -57.01
CA ARG A 336 16.29 -15.46 -57.10
C ARG A 336 17.20 -14.90 -56.02
N ASP A 337 18.13 -15.79 -55.67
CA ASP A 337 19.11 -15.84 -54.60
C ASP A 337 20.25 -14.81 -54.61
N THR A 338 20.73 -14.59 -53.37
CA THR A 338 22.08 -14.32 -52.79
C THR A 338 23.37 -14.64 -53.61
N PRO A 339 24.62 -14.49 -53.07
CA PRO A 339 25.19 -13.67 -51.96
C PRO A 339 26.55 -12.97 -52.28
N ARG A 340 27.03 -12.12 -51.35
CA ARG A 340 28.38 -12.20 -50.74
C ARG A 340 28.39 -11.58 -49.35
#